data_AF-A0A497P2F4-F1
#
_entry.id   AF-A0A497P2F4-F1
#
_cell.length_a   1.000
_cell.length_b   1.000
_cell.length_c   1.000
_cell.angle_alpha   90.00
_cell.angle_beta   90.00
_cell.angle_gamma   90.00
#
_symmetry.space_group_name_H-M   'P 1'
#
loop_
_entity.id
_entity.type
_entity.pdbx_description
1 polymer ?
#
loop_
_entity_poly.entity_id
_entity_poly.type
_entity_poly.pdbx_seq_one_letter_code
_entity_poly.pdbx_strand_id
1 'polypeptide(L)'
;MNFDPANLLRYGVEEIIRGVRELGEWIVHTHAKDHNPETGRATVGEGLVPWSRYLKELQGQGYDGWLALEDETGVDVLNSLRRGRGFLLSLISSL
;
A
#
# COMPACT_ATOMS: atom_id res chain seq x y z
N MET A 1 -11.72 -1.66 -10.08
CA MET A 1 -11.06 -2.64 -9.18
C MET A 1 -10.64 -1.95 -7.90
N ASN A 2 -10.77 -2.66 -6.78
CA ASN A 2 -10.13 -2.31 -5.51
C ASN A 2 -8.81 -3.08 -5.41
N PHE A 3 -7.68 -2.39 -5.53
CA PHE A 3 -6.35 -3.00 -5.55
C PHE A 3 -5.79 -3.12 -4.13
N ASP A 4 -5.11 -4.21 -3.81
CA ASP A 4 -4.45 -4.39 -2.50
C ASP A 4 -3.00 -4.85 -2.75
N PRO A 5 -2.01 -3.97 -2.54
CA PRO A 5 -0.61 -4.29 -2.83
C PRO A 5 -0.07 -5.38 -1.89
N ALA A 6 -0.57 -5.49 -0.66
CA ALA A 6 -0.06 -6.48 0.29
C ALA A 6 -0.43 -7.91 -0.12
N ASN A 7 -1.59 -8.12 -0.76
CA ASN A 7 -2.00 -9.43 -1.25
C ASN A 7 -1.07 -10.00 -2.34
N LEU A 8 -0.36 -9.14 -3.06
CA LEU A 8 0.58 -9.55 -4.11
C LEU A 8 1.99 -9.82 -3.59
N LEU A 9 2.31 -9.46 -2.34
CA LEU A 9 3.64 -9.73 -1.77
C LEU A 9 4.02 -11.21 -1.78
N ARG A 10 3.03 -12.12 -1.66
CA ARG A 10 3.25 -13.57 -1.79
C ARG A 10 3.75 -14.03 -3.17
N TYR A 11 3.63 -13.17 -4.18
CA TYR A 11 4.14 -13.39 -5.54
C TYR A 11 5.37 -12.53 -5.86
N GLY A 12 5.79 -11.66 -4.93
CA GLY A 12 6.96 -10.80 -5.05
C GLY A 12 6.62 -9.32 -5.20
N VAL A 13 7.57 -8.49 -4.79
CA VAL A 13 7.45 -7.01 -4.80
C VAL A 13 7.22 -6.45 -6.21
N GLU A 14 7.83 -7.05 -7.23
CA GLU A 14 7.68 -6.59 -8.61
C GLU A 14 6.27 -6.84 -9.18
N GLU A 15 5.56 -7.86 -8.71
CA GLU A 15 4.19 -8.14 -9.14
C GLU A 15 3.21 -7.04 -8.70
N ILE A 16 3.52 -6.31 -7.62
CA ILE A 16 2.75 -5.13 -7.22
C ILE A 16 2.84 -4.05 -8.29
N ILE A 17 4.06 -3.70 -8.70
CA ILE A 17 4.30 -2.62 -9.67
C ILE A 17 3.78 -3.02 -11.05
N ARG A 18 4.00 -4.28 -11.44
CA ARG A 18 3.44 -4.84 -12.67
C ARG A 18 1.91 -4.80 -12.65
N GLY A 19 1.29 -5.18 -11.54
CA GLY A 19 -0.16 -5.13 -11.37
C GLY A 19 -0.72 -3.71 -11.56
N VAL A 20 -0.06 -2.68 -11.02
CA VAL A 20 -0.45 -1.29 -11.26
C VAL A 20 -0.32 -0.90 -12.73
N ARG A 21 0.77 -1.29 -13.40
CA ARG A 21 0.97 -0.99 -14.84
C ARG A 21 -0.06 -1.65 -15.73
N GLU A 22 -0.38 -2.91 -15.45
CA GLU A 22 -1.32 -3.67 -16.27
C GLU A 22 -2.75 -3.28 -15.99
N LEU A 23 -3.10 -2.93 -14.74
CA LEU A 23 -4.48 -2.74 -14.32
C LEU A 23 -4.86 -1.28 -14.03
N GLY A 24 -3.91 -0.34 -14.16
CA GLY A 24 -4.03 1.05 -13.69
C GLY A 24 -5.32 1.75 -14.11
N GLU A 25 -5.72 1.63 -15.37
CA GLU A 25 -6.96 2.22 -15.91
C GLU A 25 -8.22 1.74 -15.16
N TRP A 26 -8.19 0.52 -14.60
CA TRP A 26 -9.30 -0.06 -13.86
C TRP A 26 -9.17 0.07 -12.35
N ILE A 27 -8.07 0.60 -11.80
CA ILE A 27 -7.92 0.81 -10.35
C ILE A 27 -8.70 2.07 -9.97
N VAL A 28 -9.83 1.89 -9.30
CA VAL A 28 -10.70 2.99 -8.82
C VAL A 28 -10.64 3.18 -7.31
N HIS A 29 -10.00 2.23 -6.62
CA HIS A 29 -9.79 2.24 -5.19
C HIS A 29 -8.56 1.38 -4.85
N THR A 30 -7.87 1.67 -3.75
CA THR A 30 -6.80 0.81 -3.25
C THR A 30 -6.79 0.75 -1.73
N HIS A 31 -6.48 -0.42 -1.20
CA HIS A 31 -6.11 -0.57 0.20
C HIS A 31 -4.71 0.01 0.42
N ALA A 32 -4.55 0.66 1.56
CA ALA A 32 -3.26 0.94 2.14
C ALA A 32 -3.03 -0.06 3.28
N LYS A 33 -2.43 -1.19 2.93
CA LYS A 33 -2.19 -2.35 3.79
C LYS A 33 -0.79 -2.88 3.55
N ASP A 34 -0.18 -3.48 4.56
CA ASP A 34 1.19 -3.96 4.50
C ASP A 34 1.31 -5.36 5.12
N HIS A 35 2.41 -6.04 4.84
CA HIS A 35 2.64 -7.40 5.33
C HIS A 35 4.09 -7.61 5.71
N ASN A 36 4.30 -8.21 6.87
CA ASN A 36 5.58 -8.71 7.33
C ASN A 36 5.58 -10.24 7.15
N PRO A 37 6.54 -10.82 6.41
CA PRO A 37 6.54 -12.25 6.09
C PRO A 37 6.83 -13.16 7.30
N GLU A 38 7.42 -12.64 8.37
CA GLU A 38 7.74 -13.40 9.58
C GLU A 38 6.55 -13.46 10.54
N THR A 39 5.87 -12.33 10.74
CA THR A 39 4.78 -12.19 11.72
C THR A 39 3.39 -12.31 11.10
N GLY A 40 3.31 -12.20 9.76
CA GLY A 40 2.06 -12.09 9.01
C GLY A 40 1.34 -10.74 9.20
N ARG A 41 1.93 -9.80 9.94
CA ARG A 41 1.25 -8.60 10.45
C ARG A 41 2.18 -7.40 10.40
N ALA A 42 1.75 -6.31 9.76
CA ALA A 42 2.55 -5.09 9.69
C ALA A 42 1.66 -3.84 9.76
N THR A 43 2.16 -2.83 10.46
CA THR A 43 1.73 -1.44 10.26
C THR A 43 2.14 -1.02 8.86
N VAL A 44 1.33 -0.20 8.18
CA VAL A 44 1.74 0.41 6.90
C VAL A 44 3.07 1.15 7.04
N GLY A 45 4.05 0.75 6.23
CA GLY A 45 5.42 1.28 6.24
C GLY A 45 6.42 0.47 7.07
N GLU A 46 5.94 -0.52 7.82
CA GLU A 46 6.77 -1.44 8.62
C GLU A 46 6.85 -2.86 7.97
N GLY A 47 6.21 -3.06 6.82
CA GLY A 47 6.24 -4.32 6.07
C GLY A 47 7.06 -4.22 4.77
N LEU A 48 6.69 -5.02 3.77
CA LEU A 48 7.44 -5.17 2.53
C LEU A 48 6.80 -4.51 1.30
N VAL A 49 5.64 -3.86 1.42
CA VAL A 49 5.07 -3.11 0.29
C VAL A 49 6.06 -1.99 -0.10
N PRO A 50 6.44 -1.87 -1.39
CA PRO A 50 7.42 -0.88 -1.83
C PRO A 50 6.76 0.49 -2.01
N TRP A 51 6.24 1.08 -0.93
CA TRP A 51 5.32 2.22 -0.94
C TRP A 51 5.72 3.37 -1.84
N SER A 52 6.98 3.82 -1.82
CA SER A 52 7.43 4.92 -2.69
C SER A 52 7.31 4.58 -4.17
N ARG A 53 7.66 3.34 -4.58
CA ARG A 53 7.51 2.88 -5.97
C ARG A 53 6.05 2.67 -6.32
N TYR A 54 5.28 2.10 -5.40
CA TYR A 54 3.86 1.84 -5.58
C TYR A 54 3.06 3.13 -5.80
N LEU A 55 3.23 4.13 -4.93
CA LEU A 55 2.55 5.41 -5.03
C LEU A 55 2.97 6.19 -6.29
N LYS A 56 4.25 6.17 -6.64
CA LYS A 56 4.75 6.79 -7.87
C LYS A 56 4.17 6.15 -9.12
N GLU A 57 4.05 4.82 -9.13
CA GLU A 57 3.43 4.11 -10.26
C GLU A 57 1.93 4.41 -10.34
N LEU A 58 1.19 4.39 -9.22
CA LEU A 58 -0.22 4.80 -9.19
C LEU A 58 -0.42 6.22 -9.76
N GLN A 59 0.37 7.19 -9.29
CA GLN A 59 0.34 8.55 -9.81
C GLN A 59 0.67 8.61 -11.31
N GLY A 60 1.66 7.83 -11.75
CA GLY A 60 2.04 7.72 -13.17
C GLY A 60 0.95 7.13 -14.06
N GLN A 61 0.09 6.26 -13.51
CA GLN A 61 -1.11 5.74 -14.17
C GLN A 61 -2.31 6.69 -14.06
N GLY A 62 -2.16 7.86 -13.44
CA GLY A 62 -3.22 8.85 -13.29
C GLY A 62 -4.20 8.59 -12.16
N TYR A 63 -3.87 7.69 -11.22
CA TYR A 63 -4.71 7.45 -10.04
C TYR A 63 -4.71 8.67 -9.10
N ASP A 64 -5.89 9.22 -8.84
CA ASP A 64 -6.14 10.37 -7.96
C ASP A 64 -7.11 10.05 -6.80
N GLY A 65 -7.43 8.77 -6.63
CA GLY A 65 -8.38 8.27 -5.64
C GLY A 65 -7.81 8.11 -4.23
N TRP A 66 -8.61 7.53 -3.34
CA TRP A 66 -8.27 7.35 -1.93
C TRP A 66 -7.32 6.16 -1.70
N LEU A 67 -6.44 6.30 -0.72
CA LEU A 67 -5.74 5.18 -0.08
C LEU A 67 -6.54 4.76 1.17
N ALA A 68 -7.27 3.65 1.11
CA ALA A 68 -8.03 3.16 2.26
C ALA A 68 -7.10 2.45 3.25
N LEU A 69 -6.66 3.18 4.26
CA LEU A 69 -5.80 2.66 5.30
C LEU A 69 -6.47 1.53 6.08
N GLU A 70 -5.83 0.36 6.10
CA GLU A 70 -6.30 -0.85 6.77
C GLU A 70 -5.23 -1.34 7.75
N ASP A 71 -5.66 -1.76 8.93
CA ASP A 71 -4.79 -2.41 9.91
C ASP A 71 -5.13 -3.90 9.99
N GLU A 72 -4.12 -4.74 9.74
CA GLU A 72 -4.21 -6.19 9.97
C GLU A 72 -3.28 -6.63 11.12
N THR A 73 -2.67 -5.69 11.85
CA THR A 73 -1.86 -6.03 13.02
C THR A 73 -2.73 -6.57 14.15
N GLY A 74 -3.93 -6.00 14.33
CA GLY A 74 -4.84 -6.33 15.42
C GLY A 74 -4.30 -5.96 16.81
N VAL A 75 -3.20 -5.21 16.88
CA VAL A 75 -2.52 -4.83 18.12
C VAL A 75 -2.36 -3.31 18.13
N ASP A 76 -2.97 -2.66 19.14
CA ASP A 76 -2.97 -1.19 19.24
C ASP A 76 -3.36 -0.50 17.91
N VAL A 77 -4.50 -0.96 17.36
CA VAL A 77 -4.99 -0.61 16.01
C VAL A 77 -5.00 0.90 15.77
N LEU A 78 -5.46 1.70 16.74
CA LEU A 78 -5.52 3.16 16.58
C LEU A 78 -4.13 3.79 16.43
N ASN A 79 -3.14 3.30 17.16
CA ASN A 79 -1.78 3.78 17.05
C ASN A 79 -1.14 3.31 15.73
N SER A 80 -1.37 2.06 15.33
CA SER A 80 -0.95 1.53 14.03
C SER A 80 -1.48 2.40 12.88
N LEU A 81 -2.79 2.70 12.86
CA LEU A 81 -3.40 3.58 11.86
C LEU A 81 -2.80 5.00 11.88
N ARG A 82 -2.52 5.57 13.06
CA ARG A 82 -1.86 6.88 13.16
C ARG A 82 -0.46 6.87 12.56
N ARG A 83 0.34 5.85 12.85
CA ARG A 83 1.70 5.69 12.30
C ARG A 83 1.65 5.47 10.79
N GLY A 84 0.82 4.55 10.31
CA GLY A 84 0.64 4.28 8.89
C GLY A 84 0.20 5.51 8.11
N ARG A 85 -0.77 6.28 8.63
CA ARG A 85 -1.16 7.57 8.04
C ARG A 85 0.01 8.55 7.98
N GLY A 86 0.77 8.68 9.06
CA GLY A 86 1.94 9.57 9.12
C GLY A 86 3.01 9.21 8.09
N PHE A 87 3.28 7.91 7.95
CA PHE A 87 4.21 7.37 6.95
C PHE A 87 3.74 7.63 5.52
N LEU A 88 2.48 7.37 5.18
CA LEU A 88 1.97 7.64 3.84
C LEU A 88 2.03 9.13 3.50
N LEU A 89 1.67 10.01 4.44
CA LEU A 89 1.73 11.46 4.21
C LEU A 89 3.14 11.97 3.98
N SER A 90 4.15 11.40 4.66
CA SER A 90 5.54 11.80 4.43
C SER A 90 6.01 11.44 3.01
N LEU A 91 5.55 10.31 2.48
CA LEU A 91 5.82 9.93 1.09
C LEU A 91 5.06 10.78 0.09
N ILE A 92 3.75 10.96 0.29
CA ILE A 92 2.90 11.75 -0.63
C ILE A 92 3.37 13.20 -0.72
N SER A 93 3.87 13.78 0.37
CA SER A 93 4.41 15.14 0.37
C SER A 93 5.70 15.30 -0.46
N SER A 94 6.29 14.19 -0.91
CA SER A 94 7.53 14.13 -1.69
C SER A 94 7.37 13.62 -3.13
N LEU A 95 6.12 13.31 -3.54
CA LEU A 95 5.76 12.91 -4.91
C LEU A 95 5.49 14.13 -5.79
#